data_AF-A0A939PF07-F1
#
_entry.id   AF-A0A939PF07-F1
#
_cell.length_a   1.000
_cell.length_b   1.000
_cell.length_c   1.000
_cell.angle_alpha   90.00
_cell.angle_beta   90.00
_cell.angle_gamma   90.00
#
_symmetry.space_group_name_H-M   'P 1'
#
loop_
_entity.id
_entity.type
_entity.pdbx_description
1 polymer ?
#
loop_
_entity_poly.entity_id
_entity_poly.type
_entity_poly.pdbx_seq_one_letter_code
_entity_poly.pdbx_strand_id
1 'polypeptide(L)'
;MSDWPKIYDEAARAEQLFAPPAELVPLGVGAFGEAWTARNHSPTLLKVLNKFAAEEARTFLKDLGDRAAPEALCTAWARLRLIYERLLTAHGFLPGSIADVLADAEANVNRIAGKPPKQ
;
A
#
# COMPACT_ATOMS: atom_id res chain seq x y z
N MET A 1 40.99 17.62 19.21
CA MET A 1 39.81 16.77 19.48
C MET A 1 38.64 17.42 18.78
N SER A 2 38.44 17.06 17.51
CA SER A 2 37.39 17.66 16.68
C SER A 2 36.04 17.01 16.99
N ASP A 3 35.07 17.89 17.18
CA ASP A 3 33.70 17.65 17.63
C ASP A 3 32.86 16.98 16.52
N TRP A 4 33.02 15.66 16.40
CA TRP A 4 32.19 14.78 15.55
C TRP A 4 31.76 13.60 16.41
N PRO A 5 30.47 13.52 16.83
CA PRO A 5 29.35 13.27 15.93
C PRO A 5 28.04 13.97 16.34
N LYS A 6 27.61 15.01 15.62
CA LYS A 6 26.23 15.53 15.73
C LYS A 6 25.41 15.37 14.45
N ILE A 7 26.05 15.18 13.30
CA ILE A 7 25.35 15.11 12.00
C ILE A 7 24.79 13.70 11.73
N TYR A 8 25.35 12.64 12.33
CA TYR A 8 24.78 11.30 12.25
C TYR A 8 23.50 11.13 13.09
N ASP A 9 23.30 11.98 14.10
CA ASP A 9 22.13 11.95 14.98
C ASP A 9 20.92 12.68 14.35
N GLU A 10 21.16 13.64 13.45
CA GLU A 10 20.10 14.32 12.69
C GLU A 10 19.61 13.49 11.49
N ALA A 11 20.47 12.66 10.89
CA ALA A 11 20.06 11.71 9.86
C ALA A 11 19.19 10.57 10.44
N ALA A 12 19.45 10.15 11.68
CA ALA A 12 18.57 9.25 12.44
C ALA A 12 17.29 9.95 12.96
N ARG A 13 17.20 11.28 12.92
CA ARG A 13 15.96 12.04 13.20
C ARG A 13 15.06 12.23 11.99
N ALA A 14 15.56 11.98 10.78
CA ALA A 14 14.71 11.81 9.59
C ALA A 14 14.01 10.43 9.57
N GLU A 15 14.33 9.58 10.56
CA GLU A 15 13.75 8.28 10.81
C GLU A 15 12.40 8.45 11.54
N GLN A 16 11.34 7.92 10.92
CA GLN A 16 9.92 7.92 11.32
C GLN A 16 9.10 9.15 10.88
N LEU A 17 8.92 9.29 9.57
CA LEU A 17 7.70 9.92 9.05
C LEU A 17 6.50 9.17 9.63
N PHE A 18 5.69 9.83 10.43
CA PHE A 18 4.42 9.31 10.92
C PHE A 18 3.29 9.77 9.99
N ALA A 19 2.36 8.89 9.70
CA ALA A 19 1.18 9.22 8.92
C ALA A 19 -0.01 8.37 9.38
N PRO A 20 -1.24 8.91 9.30
CA PRO A 20 -2.42 8.09 9.48
C PRO A 20 -2.54 7.13 8.28
N PRO A 21 -2.93 5.86 8.49
CA PRO A 21 -3.07 4.89 7.40
C PRO A 21 -3.98 5.35 6.26
N ALA A 22 -5.02 6.15 6.56
CA ALA A 22 -5.93 6.71 5.57
C ALA A 22 -5.22 7.59 4.52
N GLU A 23 -4.17 8.31 4.92
CA GLU A 23 -3.39 9.18 4.01
C GLU A 23 -2.46 8.39 3.10
N LEU A 24 -2.13 7.15 3.46
CA LEU A 24 -1.29 6.26 2.65
C LEU A 24 -2.08 5.34 1.71
N VAL A 25 -3.42 5.40 1.73
CA VAL A 25 -4.29 4.68 0.78
C VAL A 25 -3.91 4.93 -0.69
N PRO A 26 -3.60 6.16 -1.15
CA PRO A 26 -3.18 6.40 -2.54
C PRO A 26 -1.95 5.58 -2.96
N LEU A 27 -0.99 5.36 -2.05
CA LEU A 27 0.19 4.56 -2.34
C LEU A 27 -0.16 3.08 -2.52
N GLY A 28 -1.03 2.53 -1.66
CA GLY A 28 -1.51 1.15 -1.80
C GLY A 28 -2.33 0.94 -3.08
N VAL A 29 -3.15 1.93 -3.47
CA VAL A 29 -3.90 1.92 -4.74
C VAL A 29 -2.97 1.99 -5.94
N GLY A 30 -1.91 2.80 -5.86
CA GLY A 30 -0.86 2.87 -6.88
C GLY A 30 -0.15 1.53 -7.06
N ALA A 31 0.23 0.89 -5.95
CA ALA A 31 0.88 -0.43 -5.96
C ALA A 31 0.02 -1.52 -6.62
N PHE A 32 -1.30 -1.50 -6.37
CA PHE A 32 -2.26 -2.36 -7.08
C PHE A 32 -2.35 -2.02 -8.57
N GLY A 33 -2.38 -0.72 -8.92
CA GLY A 33 -2.42 -0.28 -10.32
C GLY A 33 -1.20 -0.72 -11.13
N GLU A 34 -0.01 -0.69 -10.52
CA GLU A 34 1.22 -1.22 -11.12
C GLU A 34 1.09 -2.72 -11.41
N ALA A 35 0.65 -3.52 -10.42
CA ALA A 35 0.44 -4.96 -10.58
C ALA A 35 -0.63 -5.29 -11.65
N TRP A 36 -1.74 -4.56 -11.63
CA TRP A 36 -2.83 -4.72 -12.61
C TRP A 36 -2.36 -4.49 -14.04
N THR A 37 -1.56 -3.43 -14.24
CA THR A 37 -1.04 -3.05 -15.55
C THR A 37 -0.01 -4.05 -16.05
N ALA A 38 0.88 -4.55 -15.16
CA ALA A 38 1.88 -5.56 -15.50
C ALA A 38 1.26 -6.85 -16.05
N ARG A 39 0.02 -7.16 -15.65
CA ARG A 39 -0.74 -8.34 -16.09
C ARG A 39 -1.65 -8.08 -17.30
N ASN A 40 -1.52 -6.93 -17.95
CA ASN A 40 -2.31 -6.53 -19.13
C ASN A 40 -3.84 -6.53 -18.89
N HIS A 41 -4.28 -6.27 -17.66
CA HIS A 41 -5.70 -6.15 -17.38
C HIS A 41 -6.26 -4.78 -17.81
N SER A 42 -7.59 -4.70 -17.95
CA SER A 42 -8.28 -3.52 -18.50
C SER A 42 -8.04 -2.24 -17.68
N PRO A 43 -7.54 -1.14 -18.28
CA PRO A 43 -7.33 0.12 -17.57
C PRO A 43 -8.63 0.82 -17.19
N THR A 44 -9.72 0.54 -17.91
CA THR A 44 -11.06 1.09 -17.60
C THR A 44 -11.59 0.49 -16.31
N LEU A 45 -11.48 -0.83 -16.15
CA LEU A 45 -11.89 -1.51 -14.92
C LEU A 45 -11.03 -1.07 -13.73
N LEU A 46 -9.72 -0.90 -13.94
CA LEU A 46 -8.80 -0.42 -12.90
C LEU A 46 -9.25 0.90 -12.27
N LYS A 47 -9.64 1.89 -13.09
CA LYS A 47 -10.08 3.20 -12.60
C LYS A 47 -11.28 3.08 -11.66
N VAL A 48 -12.24 2.23 -12.02
CA VAL A 48 -13.44 1.99 -11.23
C VAL A 48 -13.09 1.30 -9.91
N LEU A 49 -12.33 0.20 -9.97
CA LEU A 49 -11.89 -0.54 -8.79
C LEU A 49 -11.12 0.35 -7.82
N ASN A 50 -10.17 1.14 -8.32
CA ASN A 50 -9.34 2.03 -7.50
C ASN A 50 -10.15 3.11 -6.81
N LYS A 51 -11.13 3.71 -7.49
CA LYS A 51 -12.00 4.73 -6.88
C LYS A 51 -12.77 4.15 -5.70
N PHE A 52 -13.47 3.03 -5.92
CA PHE A 52 -14.25 2.37 -4.87
C PHE A 52 -13.38 1.89 -3.70
N ALA A 53 -12.25 1.23 -4.00
CA ALA A 53 -11.35 0.72 -2.98
C ALA A 53 -10.76 1.85 -2.13
N ALA A 54 -10.36 2.97 -2.76
CA ALA A 54 -9.81 4.12 -2.03
C ALA A 54 -10.83 4.77 -1.10
N GLU A 55 -12.05 5.01 -1.57
CA GLU A 55 -13.12 5.64 -0.80
C GLU A 55 -13.51 4.78 0.42
N GLU A 56 -13.68 3.47 0.21
CA GLU A 56 -14.04 2.54 1.29
C GLU A 56 -12.89 2.33 2.29
N ALA A 57 -11.64 2.21 1.80
CA ALA A 57 -10.48 2.08 2.68
C ALA A 57 -10.30 3.33 3.54
N ARG A 58 -10.38 4.54 2.96
CA ARG A 58 -10.29 5.79 3.72
C ARG A 58 -11.39 5.90 4.77
N THR A 59 -12.63 5.56 4.41
CA THR A 59 -13.76 5.58 5.36
C THR A 59 -13.52 4.66 6.55
N PHE A 60 -12.97 3.46 6.31
CA PHE A 60 -12.67 2.50 7.37
C PHE A 60 -11.48 2.93 8.23
N LEU A 61 -10.47 3.55 7.64
CA LEU A 61 -9.22 3.91 8.29
C LEU A 61 -9.22 5.31 8.92
N LYS A 62 -10.29 6.10 8.73
CA LYS A 62 -10.34 7.53 9.08
C LYS A 62 -10.04 7.84 10.55
N ASP A 63 -10.40 6.92 11.45
CA ASP A 63 -10.26 7.11 12.91
C ASP A 63 -8.97 6.45 13.45
N LEU A 64 -8.16 5.84 12.58
CA LEU A 64 -6.86 5.29 12.99
C LEU A 64 -5.85 6.42 13.10
N GLY A 65 -5.24 6.54 14.28
CA GLY A 65 -4.17 7.49 14.54
C GLY A 65 -2.88 7.19 13.76
N ASP A 66 -1.93 8.10 13.93
CA ASP A 66 -0.64 8.06 13.26
C ASP A 66 0.18 6.82 13.63
N ARG A 67 0.91 6.32 12.64
CA ARG A 67 1.90 5.24 12.79
C ARG A 67 3.13 5.54 11.95
N ALA A 68 4.23 4.83 12.21
CA ALA A 68 5.40 4.90 11.34
C ALA A 68 4.98 4.59 9.89
N ALA A 69 5.40 5.40 8.92
CA ALA A 69 4.92 5.35 7.55
C ALA A 69 4.94 3.94 6.91
N PRO A 70 6.00 3.11 7.09
CA PRO A 70 5.98 1.72 6.61
C PRO A 70 4.85 0.88 7.21
N GLU A 71 4.56 1.04 8.51
CA GLU A 71 3.48 0.34 9.19
C GLU A 71 2.11 0.88 8.78
N ALA A 72 1.97 2.21 8.68
CA ALA A 72 0.76 2.86 8.20
C ALA A 72 0.40 2.39 6.77
N LEU A 73 1.40 2.27 5.89
CA LEU A 73 1.20 1.79 4.52
C LEU A 73 0.79 0.32 4.49
N CYS A 74 1.44 -0.54 5.28
CA CYS A 74 1.02 -1.94 5.40
C CYS A 74 -0.41 -2.06 5.96
N THR A 75 -0.80 -1.19 6.90
CA THR A 75 -2.16 -1.15 7.45
C THR A 75 -3.17 -0.74 6.38
N ALA A 76 -2.85 0.30 5.59
CA ALA A 76 -3.67 0.74 4.47
C ALA A 76 -3.82 -0.39 3.42
N TRP A 77 -2.72 -1.05 3.08
CA TRP A 77 -2.72 -2.18 2.16
C TRP A 77 -3.53 -3.37 2.66
N ALA A 78 -3.41 -3.75 3.92
CA ALA A 78 -4.19 -4.85 4.50
C ALA A 78 -5.70 -4.62 4.32
N ARG A 79 -6.15 -3.37 4.48
CA ARG A 79 -7.56 -3.03 4.23
C ARG A 79 -7.91 -3.03 2.74
N LEU A 80 -7.07 -2.44 1.90
CA LEU A 80 -7.27 -2.42 0.44
C LEU A 80 -7.32 -3.83 -0.15
N ARG A 81 -6.44 -4.73 0.30
CA ARG A 81 -6.37 -6.13 -0.15
C ARG A 81 -7.73 -6.83 0.00
N LEU A 82 -8.36 -6.71 1.17
CA LEU A 82 -9.68 -7.29 1.42
C LEU A 82 -10.77 -6.70 0.51
N ILE A 83 -10.70 -5.40 0.25
CA ILE A 83 -11.67 -4.72 -0.62
C ILE A 83 -11.49 -5.16 -2.07
N TYR A 84 -10.25 -5.17 -2.58
CA TYR A 84 -9.96 -5.65 -3.93
C TYR A 84 -10.33 -7.13 -4.11
N GLU A 85 -9.98 -7.99 -3.15
CA GLU A 85 -10.37 -9.40 -3.18
C GLU A 85 -11.89 -9.57 -3.33
N ARG A 86 -12.67 -8.83 -2.53
CA ARG A 86 -14.14 -8.83 -2.61
C ARG A 86 -14.64 -8.30 -3.96
N LEU A 87 -14.11 -7.17 -4.43
CA LEU A 87 -14.53 -6.56 -5.69
C LEU A 87 -14.24 -7.46 -6.89
N LEU A 88 -13.03 -8.03 -6.97
CA LEU A 88 -12.63 -8.92 -8.06
C LEU A 88 -13.44 -10.22 -8.05
N THR A 89 -13.70 -10.78 -6.86
CA THR A 89 -14.59 -11.95 -6.72
C THR A 89 -16.00 -11.64 -7.23
N ALA A 90 -16.56 -10.48 -6.87
CA ALA A 90 -17.89 -10.05 -7.32
C ALA A 90 -17.94 -9.81 -8.84
N HIS A 91 -16.82 -9.46 -9.47
CA HIS A 91 -16.68 -9.33 -10.92
C HIS A 91 -16.32 -10.64 -11.66
N GLY A 92 -16.31 -11.78 -10.96
CA GLY A 92 -16.12 -13.10 -11.56
C GLY A 92 -14.67 -13.45 -11.89
N PHE A 93 -13.70 -12.76 -11.29
CA PHE A 93 -12.30 -13.16 -11.43
C PHE A 93 -12.05 -14.52 -10.75
N LEU A 94 -11.20 -15.33 -11.37
CA LEU A 94 -10.80 -16.62 -10.81
C LEU A 94 -9.95 -16.41 -9.55
N PRO A 95 -10.11 -17.22 -8.50
CA PRO A 95 -9.33 -17.09 -7.26
C PRO A 95 -7.82 -17.04 -7.48
N GLY A 96 -7.29 -17.84 -8.40
CA GLY A 96 -5.85 -17.82 -8.75
C GLY A 96 -5.39 -16.48 -9.34
N SER A 97 -6.19 -15.91 -10.25
CA SER A 97 -5.87 -14.60 -10.84
C SER A 97 -5.94 -13.46 -9.82
N ILE A 98 -6.88 -13.55 -8.87
CA ILE A 98 -6.98 -12.62 -7.74
C ILE A 98 -5.74 -12.74 -6.84
N ALA A 99 -5.38 -13.97 -6.47
CA ALA A 99 -4.22 -14.22 -5.62
C ALA A 99 -2.93 -13.66 -6.23
N ASP A 100 -2.72 -13.89 -7.53
CA ASP A 100 -1.54 -13.42 -8.25
C ASP A 100 -1.43 -11.89 -8.25
N VAL A 101 -2.49 -11.17 -8.65
CA VAL A 101 -2.43 -9.69 -8.70
C VAL A 101 -2.28 -9.06 -7.32
N LEU A 102 -2.88 -9.67 -6.29
CA LEU A 102 -2.72 -9.21 -4.91
C LEU A 102 -1.32 -9.49 -4.36
N ALA A 103 -0.69 -10.61 -4.74
CA ALA A 103 0.69 -10.91 -4.37
C ALA A 103 1.67 -9.92 -5.03
N ASP A 104 1.50 -9.64 -6.33
CA ASP A 104 2.29 -8.64 -7.06
C ASP A 104 2.14 -7.25 -6.43
N ALA A 105 0.91 -6.85 -6.09
CA ALA A 105 0.64 -5.58 -5.44
C ALA A 105 1.24 -5.51 -4.02
N GLU A 106 1.21 -6.61 -3.27
CA GLU A 106 1.86 -6.70 -1.95
C GLU A 106 3.38 -6.57 -2.04
N ALA A 107 4.00 -7.16 -3.07
CA ALA A 107 5.43 -6.96 -3.34
C ALA A 107 5.75 -5.48 -3.62
N ASN A 108 4.92 -4.80 -4.42
CA ASN A 108 5.06 -3.36 -4.68
C ASN A 108 4.91 -2.54 -3.40
N VAL A 109 3.93 -2.85 -2.55
CA VAL A 109 3.75 -2.19 -1.25
C VAL A 109 4.97 -2.39 -0.35
N ASN A 110 5.48 -3.62 -0.24
CA ASN A 110 6.66 -3.91 0.58
C ASN A 110 7.91 -3.16 0.08
N ARG A 111 8.09 -3.07 -1.24
CA ARG A 111 9.14 -2.25 -1.87
C ARG A 111 9.02 -0.77 -1.48
N ILE A 112 7.81 -0.19 -1.56
CA ILE A 112 7.56 1.21 -1.19
C ILE A 112 7.78 1.43 0.32
N ALA A 113 7.38 0.46 1.15
CA ALA A 113 7.57 0.50 2.59
C ALA A 113 9.03 0.30 3.03
N GLY A 114 9.96 0.02 2.10
CA GLY A 114 11.35 -0.29 2.41
C GLY A 114 11.54 -1.65 3.09
N LYS A 115 10.54 -2.55 3.01
CA LYS A 115 10.66 -3.91 3.54
C LYS A 115 11.40 -4.79 2.53
N PRO A 116 12.43 -5.56 2.96
CA PRO A 116 13.06 -6.53 2.07
C PRO A 116 12.02 -7.58 1.61
N PRO A 117 12.14 -8.10 0.39
CA PRO A 117 11.28 -9.20 -0.07
C PRO A 117 11.43 -10.37 0.90
N LYS A 118 10.31 -10.96 1.34
CA LYS A 118 10.35 -12.20 2.13
C LYS A 118 10.99 -13.28 1.26
N GLN A 119 12.15 -13.78 1.68
CA GLN A 119 12.83 -14.94 1.08
C GLN A 119 12.06 -16.23 1.35
#